data_AF-A0A6J5UKA0-F1
#
_entry.id   AF-A0A6J5UKA0-F1
#
_cell.length_a   1.000
_cell.length_b   1.000
_cell.length_c   1.000
_cell.angle_alpha   90.00
_cell.angle_beta   90.00
_cell.angle_gamma   90.00
#
_symmetry.space_group_name_H-M   'P 1'
#
loop_
_entity.id
_entity.type
_entity.pdbx_description
1 polymer ?
#
loop_
_entity_poly.entity_id
_entity_poly.type
_entity_poly.pdbx_seq_one_letter_code
_entity_poly.pdbx_strand_id
1 'polypeptide(L)' 'MFTRAATRKLFTNIRLNRWCFDVKVVYLCRWFKIRMIEISVNWWIKGEPVKRAKYALGA' A
#
# COMPACT_ATOMS: atom_id res chain seq x y z
N MET A 1 1.51 -3.15 5.68
CA MET A 1 1.21 -2.84 7.11
C MET A 1 2.15 -1.75 7.61
N PHE A 2 1.71 -0.86 8.50
CA PHE A 2 2.48 0.29 9.01
C PHE A 2 2.93 0.08 10.46
N THR A 3 4.08 0.64 10.84
CA THR A 3 4.46 0.76 12.25
C THR A 3 3.72 1.93 12.91
N ARG A 4 3.52 1.88 14.23
CA ARG A 4 2.84 2.96 14.97
C ARG A 4 3.50 4.33 14.75
N ALA A 5 4.83 4.38 14.69
CA ALA A 5 5.57 5.61 14.42
C ALA A 5 5.30 6.15 13.00
N ALA A 6 5.28 5.28 11.99
CA ALA A 6 4.95 5.66 10.62
C ALA A 6 3.50 6.17 10.51
N THR A 7 2.54 5.45 11.11
CA THR A 7 1.13 5.83 11.12
C THR A 7 0.90 7.22 11.70
N ARG A 8 1.53 7.54 12.85
CA ARG A 8 1.44 8.87 13.46
C ARG A 8 1.96 9.98 12.56
N LYS A 9 2.97 9.70 11.73
CA LYS A 9 3.55 10.69 10.82
C LYS A 9 2.75 10.81 9.52
N LEU A 10 2.17 9.71 9.04
CA LEU A 10 1.38 9.68 7.82
C LEU A 10 0.00 10.28 8.04
N PHE A 11 -0.77 9.77 9.01
CA PHE A 11 -2.20 10.08 9.13
C PHE A 11 -2.47 11.50 9.64
N THR A 12 -1.53 12.11 10.35
CA THR A 12 -1.64 13.54 10.71
C THR A 12 -1.39 14.47 9.52
N ASN A 13 -0.76 13.98 8.45
CA ASN A 13 -0.41 14.77 7.25
C ASN A 13 -1.33 14.48 6.06
N ILE A 14 -2.25 13.51 6.17
CA ILE A 14 -3.22 13.20 5.12
C ILE A 14 -4.46 14.07 5.31
N ARG A 15 -4.78 14.87 4.29
CA ARG A 15 -5.99 15.71 4.23
C ARG A 15 -6.93 15.32 3.08
N LEU A 16 -6.61 14.24 2.35
CA LEU A 16 -7.43 13.74 1.26
C LEU A 16 -8.54 12.86 1.83
N ASN A 17 -9.78 13.17 1.44
CA ASN A 17 -10.94 12.32 1.68
C ASN A 17 -11.25 11.55 0.39
N ARG A 18 -11.70 10.28 0.51
CA ARG A 18 -12.06 9.33 -0.57
C ARG A 18 -10.90 8.44 -1.09
N TRP A 19 -11.17 7.67 -2.14
CA TRP A 19 -10.32 6.63 -2.75
C TRP A 19 -8.88 7.06 -3.13
N CYS A 20 -8.58 8.36 -3.15
CA CYS A 20 -7.23 8.85 -3.44
C CYS A 20 -6.24 8.73 -2.26
N PHE A 21 -6.67 8.11 -1.15
CA PHE A 21 -5.86 7.93 0.05
C PHE A 21 -4.55 7.17 -0.22
N ASP A 22 -4.62 6.06 -0.98
CA ASP A 22 -3.46 5.17 -1.20
C ASP A 22 -2.30 5.88 -1.91
N VAL A 23 -2.61 6.69 -2.94
CA VAL A 23 -1.61 7.47 -3.67
C VAL A 23 -0.89 8.46 -2.73
N LYS A 24 -1.65 9.11 -1.83
CA LYS A 24 -1.08 10.08 -0.89
C LYS A 24 -0.19 9.40 0.15
N VAL A 25 -0.58 8.22 0.62
CA VAL A 25 0.22 7.41 1.55
C VAL A 25 1.57 7.05 0.93
N VAL A 26 1.58 6.53 -0.30
CA VAL A 26 2.83 6.17 -1.00
C VAL A 26 3.74 7.39 -1.19
N TYR A 27 3.16 8.52 -1.60
CA TYR A 27 3.89 9.78 -1.73
C TYR A 27 4.53 10.22 -0.41
N LEU A 28 3.77 10.24 0.69
CA LEU A 28 4.27 10.66 2.01
C LEU A 28 5.31 9.69 2.57
N CYS A 29 5.17 8.38 2.33
CA CYS A 29 6.20 7.41 2.70
C CYS A 29 7.53 7.73 2.02
N ARG A 30 7.52 8.04 0.71
CA ARG A 30 8.72 8.42 -0.03
C ARG A 30 9.28 9.76 0.47
N TRP A 31 8.43 10.75 0.71
CA TRP A 31 8.82 12.06 1.22
C TRP A 31 9.49 11.99 2.61
N PHE A 32 8.90 11.23 3.53
CA PHE A 32 9.44 11.05 4.88
C PHE A 32 10.52 9.97 4.98
N LYS A 33 10.94 9.38 3.87
CA LYS A 33 11.92 8.28 3.81
C LYS A 33 11.54 7.09 4.70
N ILE A 34 10.23 6.79 4.78
CA ILE A 34 9.72 5.62 5.49
C ILE A 34 10.00 4.38 4.62
N ARG A 35 10.64 3.36 5.21
CA ARG A 35 10.96 2.11 4.51
C ARG A 35 9.68 1.41 4.04
N MET A 36 9.59 1.14 2.75
CA MET A 36 8.51 0.36 2.13
C MET A 36 9.08 -0.96 1.60
N ILE A 37 8.34 -2.05 1.82
CA ILE A 37 8.69 -3.39 1.34
C ILE A 37 7.46 -3.93 0.63
N GLU A 38 7.63 -4.37 -0.61
CA GLU A 38 6.60 -5.05 -1.38
C GLU A 38 6.71 -6.56 -1.14
N ILE A 39 5.57 -7.20 -0.88
CA ILE A 39 5.50 -8.63 -0.59
C ILE A 39 4.43 -9.21 -1.52
N SER A 40 4.82 -10.18 -2.35
CA SER A 40 3.89 -10.88 -3.23
C SER A 40 2.92 -11.72 -2.40
N VAL A 41 1.63 -11.61 -2.68
CA VAL A 41 0.57 -12.37 -2.01
C VAL A 41 0.05 -13.45 -2.95
N ASN A 42 -0.03 -14.68 -2.44
CA ASN A 42 -0.72 -15.77 -3.12
C ASN A 42 -2.22 -15.64 -2.85
N TRP A 43 -2.98 -15.32 -3.90
CA TRP A 43 -4.43 -15.14 -3.81
C TRP A 43 -5.16 -16.47 -3.97
N TRP A 44 -6.17 -16.67 -3.14
CA TRP A 44 -7.04 -17.85 -3.16
C TRP A 44 -8.49 -17.39 -3.21
N ILE A 45 -9.30 -18.01 -4.07
CA ILE A 45 -10.75 -17.76 -4.14
C ILE A 45 -11.44 -19.11 -3.89
N LYS A 46 -12.22 -19.19 -2.81
CA LYS A 46 -12.96 -20.41 -2.42
C LYS A 46 -12.10 -21.68 -2.34
N GLY A 47 -10.85 -21.56 -1.90
CA GLY A 47 -9.93 -22.69 -1.78
C GLY A 47 -9.18 -23.04 -3.08
N GLU A 48 -9.45 -22.35 -4.18
CA GLU A 48 -8.69 -22.51 -5.43
C GLU A 48 -7.67 -21.38 -5.62
N PRO A 49 -6.44 -21.68 -6.06
CA PRO A 49 -5.43 -20.66 -6.30
C PRO A 49 -5.82 -19.81 -7.51
N VAL A 50 -5.73 -18.49 -7.37
CA VAL A 50 -5.98 -17.57 -8.48
C VAL A 50 -4.85 -17.69 -9.49
N LYS A 51 -5.12 -18.29 -10.65
CA LYS A 51 -4.16 -18.44 -11.73
C LYS A 51 -3.91 -17.07 -12.39
N ARG A 52 -2.89 -16.37 -11.89
CA ARG A 52 -2.38 -15.03 -12.31
C ARG A 52 -3.44 -13.91 -12.31
N ALA A 53 -3.37 -13.06 -11.29
CA ALA A 53 -3.81 -11.68 -11.43
C ALA A 53 -2.86 -10.96 -12.41
N LYS A 54 -3.31 -10.69 -13.64
CA LYS A 54 -2.54 -10.03 -14.72
C LYS A 54 -2.29 -8.52 -14.49
N TYR A 55 -2.34 -8.02 -13.27
CA TYR A 55 -2.30 -6.58 -13.02
C TYR A 55 -1.34 -6.25 -11.87
N ALA A 56 -0.03 -6.23 -12.14
CA ALA A 56 0.97 -5.52 -11.29
C ALA A 56 2.41 -5.51 -11.88
N LEU A 57 2.60 -5.65 -13.20
CA LEU A 57 3.91 -5.44 -13.83
C LEU A 57 3.73 -4.62 -15.11
N GLY A 58 3.48 -3.33 -14.91
CA GLY A 58 3.53 -2.30 -15.95
C GLY A 58 4.21 -1.10 -15.33
N ALA A 59 5.54 -1.14 -15.33
CA ALA A 59 6.37 0.05 -15.24
C ALA A 59 6.16 0.93 -16.48
#